data_AF-A0A7J8TLI0-F1
#
_entry.id   AF-A0A7J8TLI0-F1
#
_cell.length_a   1.000
_cell.length_b   1.000
_cell.length_c   1.000
_cell.angle_alpha   90.00
_cell.angle_beta   90.00
_cell.angle_gamma   90.00
#
_symmetry.space_group_name_H-M   'P 1'
#
loop_
_entity.id
_entity.type
_entity.pdbx_description
1 polymer ?
#
loop_
_entity_poly.entity_id
_entity_poly.type
_entity_poly.pdbx_seq_one_letter_code
_entity_poly.pdbx_strand_id
1 'polypeptide(L)'
;MEHGKKYEFGDITWYPSKHTAVYRYDSRVPMDTPGDGINDFLGFQSNEILISKSVRASENFAEKLFESTKSVNGECTLADTTLWYKKQIGNGLKNNGQIFTGYPVVGRQGKMQTSGSCLYSPKTRIDASCAWDPRIKGLFFYESTAIFTATKFGDFIKDVKKLRDLKPENFCGIDHYNGFLIRYIKASKAYLGQSEDSIVVDFNYYRADEASTPRLNQDVMEEVEQMAFFKYGARPHWAKNRNLAFLKVQSKYLNFNMFIAVKKQLDPENMLSSEWSDEILFGKEGVGSDGCALEGLCICSEDRHCSPSKGYFCKPGLVYSEARVCRYSPSSSNL
;
A
#
# COMPACT_ATOMS: atom_id res chain seq x y z
N MET A 1 12.31 -15.68 -2.39
CA MET A 1 12.27 -16.07 -3.81
C MET A 1 11.81 -17.51 -4.00
N GLU A 2 12.32 -18.47 -3.23
CA GLU A 2 11.90 -19.89 -3.36
C GLU A 2 10.40 -20.13 -3.22
N HIS A 3 9.70 -19.41 -2.33
CA HIS A 3 8.24 -19.50 -2.22
C HIS A 3 7.53 -19.18 -3.55
N GLY A 4 7.87 -18.05 -4.18
CA GLY A 4 7.30 -17.65 -5.47
C GLY A 4 7.74 -18.49 -6.68
N LYS A 5 8.82 -19.29 -6.54
CA LYS A 5 9.20 -20.29 -7.54
C LYS A 5 8.42 -21.59 -7.37
N LYS A 6 8.08 -21.94 -6.12
CA LYS A 6 7.41 -23.19 -5.78
C LYS A 6 5.90 -23.16 -6.00
N TYR A 7 5.26 -22.01 -5.78
CA TYR A 7 3.81 -21.84 -5.87
C TYR A 7 3.47 -20.83 -6.96
N GLU A 8 2.57 -21.21 -7.88
CA GLU A 8 2.28 -20.44 -9.11
C GLU A 8 1.75 -19.02 -8.79
N PHE A 9 0.94 -18.90 -7.74
CA PHE A 9 0.41 -17.63 -7.23
C PHE A 9 0.72 -17.45 -5.74
N GLY A 10 1.88 -17.93 -5.32
CA GLY A 10 2.33 -17.80 -3.93
C GLY A 10 2.61 -16.34 -3.55
N ASP A 11 2.01 -15.89 -2.47
CA ASP A 11 2.26 -14.58 -1.86
C ASP A 11 2.51 -14.73 -0.35
N ILE A 12 3.02 -13.67 0.27
CA ILE A 12 3.24 -13.59 1.71
C ILE A 12 2.63 -12.29 2.21
N THR A 13 1.77 -12.37 3.23
CA THR A 13 1.33 -11.20 3.97
C THR A 13 2.10 -11.12 5.28
N TRP A 14 2.86 -10.04 5.49
CA TRP A 14 3.60 -9.81 6.73
C TRP A 14 2.94 -8.72 7.58
N TYR A 15 2.54 -9.10 8.79
CA TYR A 15 2.02 -8.23 9.83
C TYR A 15 3.14 -7.85 10.81
N PRO A 16 3.86 -6.73 10.58
CA PRO A 16 4.94 -6.26 11.43
C PRO A 16 4.59 -6.21 12.91
N SER A 17 3.49 -5.55 13.31
CA SER A 17 3.17 -5.37 14.74
C SER A 17 2.94 -6.70 15.46
N LYS A 18 2.44 -7.71 14.71
CA LYS A 18 2.13 -9.05 15.20
C LYS A 18 3.29 -10.04 15.09
N HIS A 19 4.44 -9.63 14.57
CA HIS A 19 5.58 -10.52 14.29
C HIS A 19 5.20 -11.76 13.44
N THR A 20 4.17 -11.64 12.60
CA THR A 20 3.53 -12.79 11.93
C THR A 20 3.60 -12.63 10.41
N ALA A 21 4.01 -13.69 9.71
CA ALA A 21 3.93 -13.77 8.25
C ALA A 21 3.03 -14.94 7.85
N VAL A 22 2.04 -14.66 7.01
CA VAL A 22 1.09 -15.64 6.46
C VAL A 22 1.49 -15.96 5.04
N TYR A 23 1.73 -17.24 4.77
CA TYR A 23 2.14 -17.72 3.45
C TYR A 23 0.93 -18.29 2.73
N ARG A 24 0.64 -17.77 1.53
CA ARG A 24 -0.33 -18.39 0.63
C ARG A 24 0.34 -19.47 -0.20
N TYR A 25 -0.20 -20.68 -0.11
CA TYR A 25 0.20 -21.83 -0.90
C TYR A 25 -0.85 -22.05 -1.99
N ASP A 26 -0.57 -21.55 -3.20
CA ASP A 26 -1.47 -21.68 -4.35
C ASP A 26 -0.84 -22.61 -5.40
N SER A 27 -1.45 -23.76 -5.59
CA SER A 27 -1.00 -24.83 -6.48
C SER A 27 -2.18 -25.34 -7.31
N ARG A 28 -1.90 -25.73 -8.55
CA ARG A 28 -2.86 -26.50 -9.36
C ARG A 28 -3.07 -27.88 -8.77
N VAL A 29 -4.30 -28.36 -8.89
CA VAL A 29 -4.70 -29.73 -8.54
C VAL A 29 -5.27 -30.42 -9.80
N PRO A 30 -5.34 -31.77 -9.83
CA PRO A 30 -5.99 -32.51 -10.92
C PRO A 30 -7.40 -32.01 -11.21
N MET A 31 -7.82 -32.07 -12.47
CA MET A 31 -9.10 -31.51 -12.94
C MET A 31 -10.36 -32.20 -12.38
N ASP A 32 -10.20 -33.42 -11.87
CA ASP A 32 -11.20 -34.25 -11.19
C ASP A 32 -11.23 -34.01 -9.67
N THR A 33 -10.34 -33.15 -9.13
CA THR A 33 -10.37 -32.77 -7.72
C THR A 33 -11.69 -32.02 -7.42
N PRO A 34 -12.51 -32.50 -6.49
CA PRO A 34 -13.77 -31.84 -6.16
C PRO A 34 -13.58 -30.45 -5.57
N GLY A 35 -14.43 -29.50 -5.98
CA GLY A 35 -14.48 -28.15 -5.40
C GLY A 35 -15.15 -27.13 -6.32
N ASP A 36 -15.93 -26.22 -5.72
CA ASP A 36 -16.50 -25.05 -6.39
C ASP A 36 -16.10 -23.75 -5.68
N GLY A 37 -14.85 -23.74 -5.22
CA GLY A 37 -14.26 -22.61 -4.54
C GLY A 37 -14.17 -21.38 -5.44
N ILE A 38 -14.33 -20.21 -4.83
CA ILE A 38 -14.14 -18.92 -5.51
C ILE A 38 -13.31 -17.98 -4.64
N ASN A 39 -12.59 -17.08 -5.30
CA ASN A 39 -11.97 -15.93 -4.68
C ASN A 39 -12.81 -14.69 -4.98
N ASP A 40 -13.60 -14.25 -4.01
CA ASP A 40 -14.40 -13.03 -4.12
C ASP A 40 -13.88 -12.04 -3.08
N PHE A 41 -12.66 -11.53 -3.29
CA PHE A 41 -11.96 -10.66 -2.35
C PHE A 41 -12.88 -9.56 -1.79
N LEU A 42 -12.91 -9.41 -0.46
CA LEU A 42 -13.80 -8.48 0.24
C LEU A 42 -13.79 -7.07 -0.35
N GLY A 43 -12.59 -6.56 -0.69
CA GLY A 43 -12.43 -5.22 -1.24
C GLY A 43 -13.00 -5.03 -2.65
N PHE A 44 -13.32 -6.12 -3.37
CA PHE A 44 -13.84 -6.13 -4.74
C PHE A 44 -15.29 -6.65 -4.84
N GLN A 45 -15.98 -6.77 -3.71
CA GLN A 45 -17.41 -7.07 -3.65
C GLN A 45 -18.24 -5.80 -3.82
N SER A 46 -19.47 -5.98 -4.32
CA SER A 46 -20.48 -4.93 -4.24
C SER A 46 -20.95 -4.80 -2.79
N ASN A 47 -21.01 -3.57 -2.29
CA ASN A 47 -21.44 -3.27 -0.93
C ASN A 47 -22.63 -2.31 -0.96
N GLU A 48 -23.49 -2.38 0.04
CA GLU A 48 -24.47 -1.31 0.26
C GLU A 48 -23.73 0.03 0.39
N ILE A 49 -24.20 1.05 -0.33
CA ILE A 49 -23.60 2.39 -0.32
C ILE A 49 -23.54 2.95 1.10
N LEU A 50 -24.59 2.72 1.91
CA LEU A 50 -24.63 3.14 3.30
C LEU A 50 -23.56 2.45 4.15
N ILE A 51 -23.28 1.16 3.91
CA ILE A 51 -22.23 0.42 4.63
C ILE A 51 -20.86 1.00 4.28
N SER A 52 -20.53 1.15 3.00
CA SER A 52 -19.23 1.71 2.58
C SER A 52 -18.98 3.10 3.14
N LYS A 53 -19.99 3.99 3.12
CA LYS A 53 -19.89 5.33 3.72
C LYS A 53 -19.73 5.28 5.23
N SER A 54 -20.43 4.36 5.91
CA SER A 54 -20.37 4.23 7.37
C SER A 54 -19.00 3.70 7.82
N VAL A 55 -18.47 2.68 7.15
CA VAL A 55 -17.11 2.17 7.43
C VAL A 55 -16.08 3.28 7.29
N ARG A 56 -16.15 4.06 6.19
CA ARG A 56 -15.23 5.18 5.98
C ARG A 56 -15.38 6.27 7.06
N ALA A 57 -16.61 6.64 7.41
CA ALA A 57 -16.85 7.65 8.44
C ALA A 57 -16.36 7.20 9.83
N SER A 58 -16.58 5.93 10.19
CA SER A 58 -16.10 5.34 11.43
C SER A 58 -14.57 5.27 11.48
N GLU A 59 -13.91 4.91 10.37
CA GLU A 59 -12.46 4.95 10.26
C GLU A 59 -11.91 6.36 10.46
N ASN A 60 -12.46 7.35 9.74
CA ASN A 60 -12.08 8.76 9.89
C ASN A 60 -12.24 9.26 11.34
N PHE A 61 -13.32 8.86 12.01
CA PHE A 61 -13.55 9.21 13.41
C PHE A 61 -12.52 8.56 14.34
N ALA A 62 -12.28 7.25 14.18
CA ALA A 62 -11.33 6.49 14.98
C ALA A 62 -9.91 7.05 14.81
N GLU A 63 -9.46 7.28 13.58
CA GLU A 63 -8.14 7.85 13.27
C GLU A 63 -7.95 9.24 13.88
N LYS A 64 -8.94 10.13 13.77
CA LYS A 64 -8.88 11.45 14.42
C LYS A 64 -8.83 11.34 15.95
N LEU A 65 -9.59 10.42 16.53
CA LEU A 65 -9.57 10.18 17.96
C LEU A 65 -8.21 9.65 18.43
N PHE A 66 -7.66 8.66 17.72
CA PHE A 66 -6.36 8.07 18.05
C PHE A 66 -5.22 9.06 17.86
N GLU A 67 -5.26 9.88 16.81
CA GLU A 67 -4.30 10.94 16.56
C GLU A 67 -4.34 12.02 17.64
N SER A 68 -5.52 12.51 18.01
CA SER A 68 -5.67 13.56 19.04
C SER A 68 -5.32 13.10 20.45
N THR A 69 -5.62 11.85 20.79
CA THR A 69 -5.32 11.24 22.09
C THR A 69 -3.97 10.53 22.14
N LYS A 70 -3.27 10.45 21.00
CA LYS A 70 -2.05 9.66 20.79
C LYS A 70 -2.23 8.18 21.19
N SER A 71 -3.43 7.64 20.99
CA SER A 71 -3.81 6.29 21.41
C SER A 71 -3.39 5.23 20.39
N VAL A 72 -2.15 4.76 20.52
CA VAL A 72 -1.64 3.63 19.73
C VAL A 72 -2.39 2.33 20.05
N ASN A 73 -2.83 2.15 21.31
CA ASN A 73 -3.59 0.96 21.71
C ASN A 73 -4.96 0.89 21.01
N GLY A 74 -5.61 2.04 20.78
CA GLY A 74 -6.85 2.11 20.01
C GLY A 74 -6.66 1.65 18.57
N GLU A 75 -5.60 2.12 17.93
CA GLU A 75 -5.21 1.71 16.57
C GLU A 75 -4.92 0.20 16.48
N CYS A 76 -4.19 -0.36 17.45
CA CYS A 76 -3.93 -1.80 17.52
C CYS A 76 -5.20 -2.63 17.76
N THR A 77 -6.10 -2.18 18.63
CA THR A 77 -7.39 -2.87 18.86
C THR A 77 -8.24 -2.90 17.59
N LEU A 78 -8.24 -1.80 16.84
CA LEU A 78 -8.93 -1.72 15.54
C LEU A 78 -8.29 -2.68 14.52
N ALA A 79 -6.96 -2.66 14.39
CA ALA A 79 -6.22 -3.57 13.51
C ALA A 79 -6.52 -5.04 13.83
N ASP A 80 -6.51 -5.41 15.11
CA ASP A 80 -6.80 -6.76 15.59
C ASP A 80 -8.20 -7.21 15.23
N THR A 81 -9.18 -6.34 15.44
CA THR A 81 -10.59 -6.60 15.11
C THR A 81 -10.78 -6.80 13.61
N THR A 82 -10.20 -5.92 12.80
CA THR A 82 -10.26 -6.00 11.33
C THR A 82 -9.61 -7.27 10.81
N LEU A 83 -8.43 -7.63 11.33
CA LEU A 83 -7.72 -8.84 10.93
C LEU A 83 -8.42 -10.12 11.36
N TRP A 84 -8.98 -10.13 12.57
CA TRP A 84 -9.82 -11.23 13.03
C TRP A 84 -11.02 -11.42 12.11
N TYR A 85 -11.75 -10.36 11.78
CA TYR A 85 -12.89 -10.42 10.87
C TYR A 85 -12.49 -10.96 9.50
N LYS A 86 -11.43 -10.41 8.88
CA LYS A 86 -10.91 -10.87 7.59
C LYS A 86 -10.53 -12.35 7.62
N LYS A 87 -9.92 -12.82 8.72
CA LYS A 87 -9.59 -14.24 8.91
C LYS A 87 -10.85 -15.12 8.97
N GLN A 88 -11.90 -14.70 9.67
CA GLN A 88 -13.14 -15.47 9.80
C GLN A 88 -13.84 -15.68 8.44
N ILE A 89 -13.81 -14.67 7.58
CA ILE A 89 -14.48 -14.73 6.27
C ILE A 89 -13.56 -15.18 5.13
N GLY A 90 -12.36 -15.70 5.44
CA GLY A 90 -11.38 -16.11 4.44
C GLY A 90 -10.93 -14.98 3.50
N ASN A 91 -11.04 -13.73 3.95
CA ASN A 91 -10.79 -12.51 3.17
C ASN A 91 -11.53 -12.47 1.80
N GLY A 92 -12.66 -13.18 1.68
CA GLY A 92 -13.43 -13.29 0.44
C GLY A 92 -13.35 -14.65 -0.26
N LEU A 93 -12.52 -15.58 0.21
CA LEU A 93 -12.56 -16.97 -0.26
C LEU A 93 -13.85 -17.66 0.19
N LYS A 94 -14.45 -18.47 -0.70
CA LYS A 94 -15.66 -19.25 -0.39
C LYS A 94 -15.47 -20.68 -0.92
N ASN A 95 -15.77 -21.71 -0.13
CA ASN A 95 -15.54 -23.11 -0.50
C ASN A 95 -16.61 -23.68 -1.46
N ASN A 96 -17.82 -23.10 -1.42
CA ASN A 96 -19.00 -23.55 -2.17
C ASN A 96 -19.68 -22.40 -2.93
N GLY A 97 -18.91 -21.36 -3.28
CA GLY A 97 -19.42 -20.13 -3.88
C GLY A 97 -20.16 -19.18 -2.93
N GLN A 98 -20.44 -19.57 -1.68
CA GLN A 98 -21.26 -18.78 -0.74
C GLN A 98 -20.49 -18.38 0.53
N ILE A 99 -19.89 -19.34 1.22
CA ILE A 99 -19.24 -19.12 2.52
C ILE A 99 -17.83 -19.70 2.59
N PHE A 100 -17.01 -19.13 3.46
CA PHE A 100 -15.74 -19.71 3.85
C PHE A 100 -15.95 -20.77 4.94
N THR A 101 -15.43 -21.97 4.74
CA THR A 101 -15.47 -23.05 5.74
C THR A 101 -14.08 -23.52 6.17
N GLY A 102 -13.03 -23.06 5.49
CA GLY A 102 -11.64 -23.39 5.82
C GLY A 102 -10.77 -23.64 4.59
N TYR A 103 -9.48 -23.86 4.83
CA TYR A 103 -8.52 -24.26 3.80
C TYR A 103 -8.39 -25.80 3.73
N PRO A 104 -8.09 -26.38 2.55
CA PRO A 104 -7.90 -25.70 1.27
C PRO A 104 -9.22 -25.26 0.62
N VAL A 105 -9.17 -24.20 -0.17
CA VAL A 105 -10.28 -23.76 -1.03
C VAL A 105 -9.94 -24.18 -2.45
N VAL A 106 -10.66 -25.19 -2.95
CA VAL A 106 -10.42 -25.77 -4.28
C VAL A 106 -11.51 -25.31 -5.23
N GLY A 107 -11.13 -24.78 -6.38
CA GLY A 107 -12.06 -24.30 -7.39
C GLY A 107 -11.42 -24.19 -8.76
N ARG A 108 -12.23 -23.86 -9.77
CA ARG A 108 -11.73 -23.65 -11.13
C ARG A 108 -10.74 -22.48 -11.16
N GLN A 109 -9.63 -22.64 -11.87
CA GLN A 109 -8.56 -21.65 -11.97
C GLN A 109 -9.07 -20.22 -12.21
N GLY A 110 -9.99 -20.05 -13.17
CA GLY A 110 -10.60 -18.75 -13.46
C GLY A 110 -11.25 -18.13 -12.22
N LYS A 111 -12.08 -18.88 -11.50
CA LYS A 111 -12.78 -18.41 -10.28
C LYS A 111 -11.85 -18.17 -9.09
N MET A 112 -10.70 -18.85 -9.03
CA MET A 112 -9.72 -18.68 -7.96
C MET A 112 -8.76 -17.51 -8.19
N GLN A 113 -8.43 -17.21 -9.45
CA GLN A 113 -7.49 -16.14 -9.81
C GLN A 113 -8.16 -14.81 -10.18
N THR A 114 -9.45 -14.81 -10.52
CA THR A 114 -10.22 -13.56 -10.60
C THR A 114 -10.79 -13.23 -9.23
N SER A 115 -10.56 -12.02 -8.75
CA SER A 115 -11.08 -11.53 -7.47
C SER A 115 -12.08 -10.41 -7.71
N GLY A 116 -13.37 -10.66 -7.50
CA GLY A 116 -14.36 -9.59 -7.42
C GLY A 116 -15.66 -9.86 -8.15
N SER A 117 -16.75 -9.59 -7.44
CA SER A 117 -18.12 -9.69 -7.92
C SER A 117 -18.77 -8.33 -8.18
N CYS A 118 -18.11 -7.22 -7.85
CA CYS A 118 -18.78 -5.92 -7.78
C CYS A 118 -19.51 -5.50 -9.07
N LEU A 119 -18.85 -5.63 -10.23
CA LEU A 119 -19.42 -5.22 -11.51
C LEU A 119 -20.53 -6.14 -12.02
N TYR A 120 -20.79 -7.26 -11.33
CA TYR A 120 -21.85 -8.21 -11.68
C TYR A 120 -23.13 -8.01 -10.87
N SER A 121 -23.20 -6.98 -10.03
CA SER A 121 -24.43 -6.61 -9.32
C SER A 121 -25.59 -6.31 -10.29
N PRO A 122 -26.82 -6.78 -10.00
CA PRO A 122 -27.98 -6.47 -10.82
C PRO A 122 -28.20 -4.95 -10.92
N LYS A 123 -28.59 -4.45 -12.10
CA LYS A 123 -28.91 -3.02 -12.31
C LYS A 123 -30.03 -2.50 -11.41
N THR A 124 -30.85 -3.38 -10.86
CA THR A 124 -31.92 -3.06 -9.90
C THR A 124 -31.39 -2.71 -8.51
N ARG A 125 -30.15 -3.09 -8.16
CA ARG A 125 -29.48 -2.75 -6.90
C ARG A 125 -28.87 -1.36 -6.96
N ILE A 126 -29.73 -0.34 -6.96
CA ILE A 126 -29.34 1.08 -6.95
C ILE A 126 -28.75 1.55 -5.61
N ASP A 127 -28.94 0.74 -4.57
CA ASP A 127 -28.47 0.90 -3.21
C ASP A 127 -27.05 0.35 -2.97
N ALA A 128 -26.50 -0.40 -3.94
CA ALA A 128 -25.18 -1.01 -3.86
C ALA A 128 -24.21 -0.46 -4.91
N SER A 129 -22.92 -0.49 -4.58
CA SER A 129 -21.85 -0.01 -5.45
C SER A 129 -20.51 -0.66 -5.09
N CYS A 130 -19.52 -0.51 -5.98
CA CYS A 130 -18.13 -0.77 -5.61
C CYS A 130 -17.70 0.24 -4.57
N ALA A 131 -16.93 -0.23 -3.58
CA ALA A 131 -16.54 0.61 -2.45
C ALA A 131 -15.59 1.77 -2.86
N TRP A 132 -14.97 1.70 -4.05
CA TRP A 132 -14.14 2.74 -4.64
C TRP A 132 -14.87 3.63 -5.67
N ASP A 133 -16.20 3.51 -5.81
CA ASP A 133 -16.94 4.39 -6.70
C ASP A 133 -16.80 5.86 -6.23
N PRO A 134 -16.29 6.77 -7.08
CA PRO A 134 -15.96 8.13 -6.65
C PRO A 134 -17.19 8.97 -6.26
N ARG A 135 -18.40 8.52 -6.62
CA ARG A 135 -19.66 9.18 -6.25
C ARG A 135 -20.03 8.90 -4.79
N ILE A 136 -19.45 7.86 -4.19
CA ILE A 136 -19.65 7.51 -2.79
C ILE A 136 -18.34 7.75 -2.04
N LYS A 137 -18.41 8.42 -0.89
CA LYS A 137 -17.24 8.64 -0.02
C LYS A 137 -16.90 7.34 0.74
N GLY A 138 -16.50 6.31 -0.02
CA GLY A 138 -16.18 4.95 0.45
C GLY A 138 -14.69 4.78 0.72
N LEU A 139 -14.06 3.78 0.10
CA LEU A 139 -12.64 3.48 0.28
C LEU A 139 -11.75 4.66 -0.12
N PHE A 140 -10.85 5.05 0.77
CA PHE A 140 -9.90 6.12 0.52
C PHE A 140 -8.64 5.98 1.37
N PHE A 141 -7.54 5.58 0.74
CA PHE A 141 -6.29 5.23 1.41
C PHE A 141 -5.09 5.46 0.47
N TYR A 142 -3.89 5.42 1.02
CA TYR A 142 -2.67 5.35 0.23
C TYR A 142 -2.28 3.92 -0.07
N GLU A 143 -1.76 3.69 -1.26
CA GLU A 143 -1.10 2.45 -1.64
C GLU A 143 0.31 2.77 -2.13
N SER A 144 1.29 2.18 -1.45
CA SER A 144 2.69 2.22 -1.85
C SER A 144 3.15 0.84 -2.27
N THR A 145 3.92 0.78 -3.34
CA THR A 145 4.35 -0.45 -4.00
C THR A 145 5.75 -0.30 -4.51
N ALA A 146 6.66 -0.94 -3.78
CA ALA A 146 8.09 -0.93 -4.01
C ALA A 146 8.53 -2.26 -4.62
N ILE A 147 9.32 -2.17 -5.68
CA ILE A 147 9.81 -3.33 -6.43
C ILE A 147 11.32 -3.46 -6.25
N PHE A 148 11.75 -4.59 -5.70
CA PHE A 148 13.12 -4.86 -5.29
C PHE A 148 13.72 -6.03 -6.07
N THR A 149 15.04 -5.96 -6.26
CA THR A 149 15.87 -7.15 -6.50
C THR A 149 15.86 -8.03 -5.25
N ALA A 150 16.06 -9.35 -5.38
CA ALA A 150 16.02 -10.27 -4.25
C ALA A 150 16.99 -9.90 -3.09
N THR A 151 18.20 -9.42 -3.42
CA THR A 151 19.21 -9.02 -2.42
C THR A 151 18.76 -7.80 -1.61
N LYS A 152 18.45 -6.70 -2.29
CA LYS A 152 17.96 -5.46 -1.67
C LYS A 152 16.69 -5.64 -0.85
N PHE A 153 15.77 -6.53 -1.26
CA PHE A 153 14.58 -6.85 -0.47
C PHE A 153 14.95 -7.41 0.91
N GLY A 154 15.94 -8.31 0.98
CA GLY A 154 16.36 -8.92 2.24
C GLY A 154 16.88 -7.88 3.23
N ASP A 155 17.66 -6.91 2.76
CA ASP A 155 18.19 -5.84 3.61
C ASP A 155 17.14 -4.80 3.98
N PHE A 156 16.24 -4.45 3.05
CA PHE A 156 15.05 -3.63 3.34
C PHE A 156 14.23 -4.21 4.49
N ILE A 157 13.87 -5.50 4.43
CA ILE A 157 13.08 -6.14 5.49
C ILE A 157 13.83 -6.14 6.82
N LYS A 158 15.16 -6.30 6.85
CA LYS A 158 15.93 -6.22 8.10
C LYS A 158 15.83 -4.84 8.73
N ASP A 159 15.89 -3.77 7.93
CA ASP A 159 15.77 -2.41 8.46
C ASP A 159 14.35 -2.06 8.88
N VAL A 160 13.32 -2.50 8.14
CA VAL A 160 11.92 -2.35 8.59
C VAL A 160 11.69 -3.14 9.89
N LYS A 161 12.32 -4.31 10.06
CA LYS A 161 12.29 -5.05 11.34
C LYS A 161 12.97 -4.27 12.47
N LYS A 162 14.12 -3.64 12.24
CA LYS A 162 14.76 -2.76 13.24
C LYS A 162 13.83 -1.61 13.64
N LEU A 163 13.16 -0.98 12.67
CA LEU A 163 12.21 0.10 12.93
C LEU A 163 11.02 -0.39 13.74
N ARG A 164 10.45 -1.56 13.38
CA ARG A 164 9.42 -2.24 14.17
C ARG A 164 9.88 -2.54 15.59
N ASP A 165 11.09 -3.05 15.77
CA ASP A 165 11.60 -3.50 17.08
C ASP A 165 11.78 -2.34 18.08
N LEU A 166 11.78 -1.08 17.61
CA LEU A 166 11.73 0.10 18.51
C LEU A 166 10.39 0.23 19.23
N LYS A 167 9.28 0.00 18.52
CA LYS A 167 7.91 0.05 19.04
C LYS A 167 6.94 -0.63 18.05
N PRO A 168 6.69 -1.94 18.16
CA PRO A 168 5.92 -2.70 17.17
C PRO A 168 4.50 -2.17 16.97
N GLU A 169 3.89 -1.60 18.01
CA GLU A 169 2.54 -1.05 17.99
C GLU A 169 2.39 0.12 17.01
N ASN A 170 3.48 0.81 16.68
CA ASN A 170 3.43 1.89 15.69
C ASN A 170 3.17 1.37 14.25
N PHE A 171 3.20 0.06 14.03
CA PHE A 171 2.82 -0.57 12.77
C PHE A 171 1.37 -1.09 12.76
N CYS A 172 0.58 -0.89 13.82
CA CYS A 172 -0.81 -1.34 13.84
C CYS A 172 -1.66 -0.72 12.72
N GLY A 173 -1.39 0.52 12.34
CA GLY A 173 -2.07 1.19 11.22
C GLY A 173 -1.90 0.45 9.88
N ILE A 174 -0.70 -0.04 9.55
CA ILE A 174 -0.50 -0.82 8.32
C ILE A 174 -1.15 -2.21 8.42
N ASP A 175 -1.15 -2.82 9.62
CA ASP A 175 -1.73 -4.14 9.86
C ASP A 175 -3.26 -4.13 9.70
N HIS A 176 -3.94 -3.05 10.11
CA HIS A 176 -5.35 -2.80 9.79
C HIS A 176 -5.64 -2.90 8.28
N TYR A 177 -4.69 -2.43 7.46
CA TYR A 177 -4.73 -2.41 6.00
C TYR A 177 -4.11 -3.64 5.31
N ASN A 178 -3.98 -4.78 6.01
CA ASN A 178 -3.39 -6.05 5.56
C ASN A 178 -1.86 -6.16 5.65
N GLY A 179 -1.17 -5.24 6.31
CA GLY A 179 0.28 -5.31 6.44
C GLY A 179 1.02 -5.16 5.10
N PHE A 180 2.21 -5.77 5.00
CA PHE A 180 2.99 -5.82 3.77
C PHE A 180 2.63 -7.06 2.94
N LEU A 181 2.09 -6.85 1.75
CA LEU A 181 1.84 -7.90 0.77
C LEU A 181 3.06 -8.08 -0.14
N ILE A 182 3.71 -9.23 -0.03
CA ILE A 182 4.92 -9.58 -0.75
C ILE A 182 4.57 -10.54 -1.88
N ARG A 183 4.85 -10.11 -3.11
CA ARG A 183 4.57 -10.84 -4.36
C ARG A 183 5.83 -10.97 -5.21
N TYR A 184 5.75 -11.81 -6.23
CA TYR A 184 6.88 -12.12 -7.11
C TYR A 184 6.49 -11.81 -8.56
N ILE A 185 7.39 -11.17 -9.29
CA ILE A 185 7.17 -10.83 -10.69
C ILE A 185 8.35 -11.25 -11.55
N LYS A 186 8.06 -11.73 -12.75
CA LYS A 186 9.07 -12.17 -13.71
C LYS A 186 9.74 -10.99 -14.42
N ALA A 187 10.98 -11.22 -14.85
CA ALA A 187 11.69 -10.30 -15.73
C ALA A 187 10.88 -10.01 -17.02
N SER A 188 11.04 -8.79 -17.54
CA SER A 188 10.41 -8.27 -18.74
C SER A 188 11.42 -7.49 -19.58
N LYS A 189 11.19 -7.47 -20.90
CA LYS A 189 11.99 -6.67 -21.85
C LYS A 189 11.47 -5.23 -22.01
N ALA A 190 10.36 -4.87 -21.36
CA ALA A 190 9.82 -3.51 -21.42
C ALA A 190 10.82 -2.51 -20.81
N TYR A 191 10.99 -1.34 -21.43
CA TYR A 191 12.01 -0.36 -21.00
C TYR A 191 11.79 0.19 -19.59
N LEU A 192 10.53 0.38 -19.19
CA LEU A 192 10.12 0.73 -17.82
C LEU A 192 9.66 -0.50 -17.01
N GLY A 193 9.98 -1.70 -17.50
CA GLY A 193 9.69 -2.97 -16.84
C GLY A 193 10.80 -3.43 -15.91
N GLN A 194 10.65 -4.64 -15.38
CA GLN A 194 11.65 -5.25 -14.51
C GLN A 194 12.69 -6.00 -15.32
N SER A 195 13.97 -5.63 -15.24
CA SER A 195 15.04 -6.32 -15.96
C SER A 195 15.36 -7.72 -15.42
N GLU A 196 14.83 -8.08 -14.26
CA GLU A 196 15.08 -9.34 -13.56
C GLU A 196 13.86 -9.79 -12.74
N ASP A 197 13.83 -11.06 -12.35
CA ASP A 197 12.84 -11.57 -11.41
C ASP A 197 12.92 -10.78 -10.10
N SER A 198 11.81 -10.15 -9.73
CA SER A 198 11.76 -9.14 -8.68
C SER A 198 10.73 -9.49 -7.61
N ILE A 199 10.89 -8.88 -6.44
CA ILE A 199 9.96 -8.96 -5.31
C ILE A 199 9.21 -7.64 -5.23
N VAL A 200 7.89 -7.71 -5.20
CA VAL A 200 7.01 -6.55 -5.04
C VAL A 200 6.52 -6.53 -3.60
N VAL A 201 6.55 -5.37 -2.96
CA VAL A 201 5.98 -5.14 -1.64
C VAL A 201 4.92 -4.07 -1.76
N ASP A 202 3.65 -4.46 -1.68
CA ASP A 202 2.51 -3.57 -1.61
C ASP A 202 2.13 -3.34 -0.15
N PHE A 203 1.78 -2.11 0.20
CA PHE A 203 1.24 -1.80 1.50
C PHE A 203 0.28 -0.62 1.43
N ASN A 204 -0.88 -0.80 2.05
CA ASN A 204 -1.92 0.19 2.15
C ASN A 204 -1.90 0.81 3.54
N TYR A 205 -2.27 2.07 3.66
CA TYR A 205 -2.38 2.76 4.93
C TYR A 205 -3.33 3.94 4.82
N TYR A 206 -3.88 4.34 5.97
CA TYR A 206 -4.90 5.38 6.05
C TYR A 206 -4.48 6.65 5.34
N ARG A 207 -5.41 7.30 4.63
CA ARG A 207 -5.27 8.66 4.10
C ARG A 207 -6.40 9.51 4.67
N ALA A 208 -6.06 10.63 5.31
CA ALA A 208 -7.07 11.59 5.75
C ALA A 208 -7.75 12.25 4.54
N ASP A 209 -8.98 12.73 4.72
CA ASP A 209 -9.70 13.46 3.66
C ASP A 209 -8.92 14.73 3.26
N GLU A 210 -8.40 15.45 4.25
CA GLU A 210 -7.61 16.67 4.09
C GLU A 210 -6.10 16.38 4.09
N ALA A 211 -5.40 16.84 3.07
CA ALA A 211 -3.96 16.62 2.87
C ALA A 211 -3.07 17.11 4.02
N SER A 212 -3.50 18.18 4.71
CA SER A 212 -2.77 18.78 5.84
C SER A 212 -3.05 18.10 7.20
N THR A 213 -3.82 17.01 7.21
CA THR A 213 -4.13 16.26 8.43
C THR A 213 -3.13 15.14 8.65
N PRO A 214 -2.29 15.25 9.70
CA PRO A 214 -1.33 14.20 10.02
C PRO A 214 -2.08 12.98 10.55
N ARG A 215 -1.37 11.85 10.54
CA ARG A 215 -1.84 10.57 11.06
C ARG A 215 -1.01 10.16 12.27
N LEU A 216 -1.60 9.34 13.13
CA LEU A 216 -0.85 8.72 14.21
C LEU A 216 0.33 7.91 13.62
N ASN A 217 1.51 8.04 14.23
CA ASN A 217 2.74 7.34 13.80
C ASN A 217 3.11 7.57 12.31
N GLN A 218 2.74 8.73 11.75
CA GLN A 218 3.01 9.09 10.35
C GLN A 218 4.47 8.87 9.92
N ASP A 219 5.41 9.15 10.83
CA ASP A 219 6.84 9.03 10.58
C ASP A 219 7.28 7.61 10.21
N VAL A 220 6.58 6.58 10.70
CA VAL A 220 6.93 5.19 10.44
C VAL A 220 6.75 4.84 8.96
N MET A 221 5.60 5.16 8.36
CA MET A 221 5.37 4.85 6.95
C MET A 221 6.21 5.73 6.02
N GLU A 222 6.43 6.99 6.37
CA GLU A 222 7.33 7.86 5.61
C GLU A 222 8.78 7.37 5.64
N GLU A 223 9.24 6.82 6.77
CA GLU A 223 10.56 6.23 6.88
C GLU A 223 10.67 4.93 6.07
N VAL A 224 9.66 4.06 6.13
CA VAL A 224 9.59 2.82 5.34
C VAL A 224 9.62 3.11 3.83
N GLU A 225 8.84 4.09 3.36
CA GLU A 225 8.86 4.51 1.96
C GLU A 225 10.23 5.05 1.56
N GLN A 226 10.85 5.88 2.42
CA GLN A 226 12.17 6.43 2.11
C GLN A 226 13.28 5.38 2.14
N MET A 227 13.20 4.39 3.02
CA MET A 227 14.06 3.21 2.98
C MET A 227 13.89 2.48 1.64
N ALA A 228 12.65 2.20 1.24
CA ALA A 228 12.38 1.49 0.00
C ALA A 228 12.94 2.24 -1.23
N PHE A 229 12.51 3.50 -1.41
CA PHE A 229 12.73 4.23 -2.66
C PHE A 229 14.09 4.95 -2.75
N PHE A 230 14.69 5.36 -1.62
CA PHE A 230 15.93 6.12 -1.61
C PHE A 230 17.12 5.32 -1.08
N LYS A 231 16.99 4.62 0.05
CA LYS A 231 18.09 3.81 0.59
C LYS A 231 18.36 2.58 -0.28
N TYR A 232 17.32 1.84 -0.64
CA TYR A 232 17.44 0.61 -1.42
C TYR A 232 17.20 0.81 -2.92
N GLY A 233 16.71 1.97 -3.33
CA GLY A 233 16.49 2.29 -4.74
C GLY A 233 15.46 1.37 -5.39
N ALA A 234 14.44 0.96 -4.65
CA ALA A 234 13.33 0.19 -5.18
C ALA A 234 12.63 0.97 -6.30
N ARG A 235 12.20 0.26 -7.34
CA ARG A 235 11.43 0.85 -8.44
C ARG A 235 9.98 1.05 -7.98
N PRO A 236 9.38 2.24 -8.19
CA PRO A 236 7.97 2.44 -7.90
C PRO A 236 7.11 1.77 -8.97
N HIS A 237 6.00 1.17 -8.55
CA HIS A 237 4.92 0.81 -9.48
C HIS A 237 4.26 2.08 -10.04
N TRP A 238 4.23 2.23 -11.37
CA TRP A 238 3.80 3.47 -12.04
C TRP A 238 2.35 3.90 -11.79
N ALA A 239 1.44 2.95 -11.59
CA ALA A 239 0.03 3.24 -11.32
C ALA A 239 -0.33 3.30 -9.82
N LYS A 240 0.69 3.37 -8.95
CA LYS A 240 0.55 3.41 -7.49
C LYS A 240 1.53 4.45 -6.94
N ASN A 241 1.62 4.57 -5.62
CA ASN A 241 2.53 5.46 -4.89
C ASN A 241 2.18 6.94 -4.96
N ARG A 242 2.71 7.66 -3.98
CA ARG A 242 2.72 9.13 -3.92
C ARG A 242 3.89 9.69 -4.74
N ASN A 243 3.83 10.98 -5.12
CA ASN A 243 4.84 11.61 -6.00
C ASN A 243 6.28 11.41 -5.51
N LEU A 244 6.51 11.44 -4.19
CA LEU A 244 7.85 11.24 -3.61
C LEU A 244 8.57 9.98 -4.11
N ALA A 245 7.83 8.89 -4.37
CA ALA A 245 8.43 7.62 -4.79
C ALA A 245 9.10 7.70 -6.17
N PHE A 246 8.66 8.67 -7.00
CA PHE A 246 9.15 8.93 -8.34
C PHE A 246 10.32 9.91 -8.38
N LEU A 247 10.71 10.52 -7.26
CA LEU A 247 11.92 11.35 -7.22
C LEU A 247 13.14 10.54 -7.69
N LYS A 248 13.89 11.12 -8.63
CA LYS A 248 15.06 10.48 -9.27
C LYS A 248 14.74 9.11 -9.91
N VAL A 249 13.49 8.88 -10.34
CA VAL A 249 13.05 7.56 -10.87
C VAL A 249 13.87 7.10 -12.08
N GLN A 250 14.39 8.03 -12.88
CA GLN A 250 15.19 7.74 -14.07
C GLN A 250 16.37 6.80 -13.76
N SER A 251 17.05 7.01 -12.63
CA SER A 251 18.22 6.19 -12.24
C SER A 251 17.84 4.79 -11.75
N LYS A 252 16.53 4.51 -11.57
CA LYS A 252 16.02 3.21 -11.11
C LYS A 252 15.73 2.26 -12.28
N TYR A 253 15.73 2.76 -13.53
CA TYR A 253 15.43 2.00 -14.74
C TYR A 253 16.59 2.05 -15.74
N LEU A 254 17.25 0.90 -15.95
CA LEU A 254 18.42 0.77 -16.85
C LEU A 254 18.14 1.27 -18.28
N ASN A 255 16.92 1.05 -18.78
CA ASN A 255 16.54 1.36 -20.16
C ASN A 255 15.70 2.66 -20.26
N PHE A 256 15.78 3.56 -19.29
CA PHE A 256 15.00 4.81 -19.30
C PHE A 256 15.27 5.65 -20.55
N ASN A 257 16.53 5.79 -20.97
CA ASN A 257 16.89 6.56 -22.16
C ASN A 257 16.31 5.95 -23.46
N MET A 258 16.18 4.62 -23.53
CA MET A 258 15.54 3.94 -24.66
C MET A 258 14.04 4.24 -24.70
N PHE A 259 13.39 4.29 -23.54
CA PHE A 259 12.00 4.73 -23.44
C PHE A 259 11.82 6.16 -23.94
N ILE A 260 12.67 7.09 -23.50
CA ILE A 260 12.61 8.49 -23.95
C ILE A 260 12.85 8.64 -25.45
N ALA A 261 13.78 7.86 -26.03
CA ALA A 261 14.02 7.86 -27.46
C ALA A 261 12.77 7.43 -28.26
N VAL A 262 12.12 6.34 -27.83
CA VAL A 262 10.87 5.87 -28.46
C VAL A 262 9.74 6.86 -28.25
N LYS A 263 9.60 7.46 -27.05
CA LYS A 263 8.61 8.51 -26.80
C LYS A 263 8.77 9.67 -27.79
N LYS A 264 9.98 10.19 -27.96
CA LYS A 264 10.26 11.30 -28.90
C LYS A 264 9.99 10.94 -30.36
N GLN A 265 10.21 9.68 -30.74
CA GLN A 265 9.94 9.20 -32.09
C GLN A 265 8.42 9.10 -32.37
N LEU A 266 7.65 8.57 -31.41
CA LEU A 266 6.22 8.31 -31.57
C LEU A 266 5.34 9.53 -31.24
N ASP A 267 5.84 10.44 -30.42
CA ASP A 267 5.13 11.63 -29.93
C ASP A 267 6.07 12.86 -29.98
N PRO A 268 6.52 13.30 -31.18
CA PRO A 268 7.51 14.37 -31.33
C PRO A 268 6.99 15.74 -30.87
N GLU A 269 5.67 15.94 -30.92
CA GLU A 269 5.00 17.17 -30.49
C GLU A 269 4.57 17.14 -29.02
N ASN A 270 4.85 16.05 -28.29
CA ASN A 270 4.46 15.86 -26.89
C ASN A 270 2.94 15.95 -26.64
N MET A 271 2.12 15.48 -27.58
CA MET A 271 0.66 15.42 -27.47
C MET A 271 0.20 14.53 -26.29
N LEU A 272 0.99 13.52 -25.91
CA LEU A 272 0.70 12.62 -24.79
C LEU A 272 1.42 13.02 -23.48
N SER A 273 2.01 14.21 -23.43
CA SER A 273 2.68 14.76 -22.25
C SER A 273 1.90 15.91 -21.63
N SER A 274 2.05 16.06 -20.33
CA SER A 274 1.57 17.20 -19.55
C SER A 274 2.60 17.55 -18.48
N GLU A 275 2.44 18.71 -17.85
CA GLU A 275 3.30 19.10 -16.71
C GLU A 275 3.33 17.99 -15.65
N TRP A 276 2.18 17.43 -15.32
CA TRP A 276 2.06 16.34 -14.35
C TRP A 276 2.75 15.05 -14.81
N SER A 277 2.51 14.59 -16.05
CA SER A 277 3.11 13.33 -16.50
C SER A 277 4.63 13.44 -16.62
N ASP A 278 5.14 14.62 -16.97
CA ASP A 278 6.56 14.91 -17.01
C ASP A 278 7.16 15.02 -15.59
N GLU A 279 6.46 15.59 -14.62
CA GLU A 279 6.89 15.61 -13.20
C GLU A 279 7.14 14.17 -12.71
N ILE A 280 6.18 13.27 -12.93
CA ILE A 280 6.26 11.88 -12.51
C ILE A 280 7.30 11.10 -13.31
N LEU A 281 7.30 11.23 -14.65
CA LEU A 281 8.20 10.48 -15.53
C LEU A 281 9.66 10.87 -15.33
N PHE A 282 9.94 12.16 -15.17
CA PHE A 282 11.30 12.67 -14.97
C PHE A 282 11.68 12.76 -13.49
N GLY A 283 10.75 12.52 -12.57
CA GLY A 283 11.00 12.51 -11.14
C GLY A 283 11.45 13.86 -10.60
N LYS A 284 10.83 14.93 -11.09
CA LYS A 284 11.11 16.30 -10.65
C LYS A 284 10.54 16.51 -9.25
N GLU A 285 11.26 17.24 -8.43
CA GLU A 285 10.78 17.61 -7.10
C GLU A 285 9.77 18.75 -7.20
N GLY A 286 8.61 18.57 -6.56
CA GLY A 286 7.60 19.63 -6.46
C GLY A 286 8.07 20.77 -5.55
N VAL A 287 7.41 21.93 -5.66
CA VAL A 287 7.68 23.07 -4.79
C VAL A 287 7.20 22.77 -3.36
N GLY A 288 8.05 23.00 -2.37
CA GLY A 288 7.72 22.81 -0.96
C GLY A 288 6.61 23.75 -0.49
N SER A 289 5.41 23.21 -0.29
CA SER A 289 4.25 23.90 0.28
C SER A 289 3.95 23.42 1.69
N ASP A 290 3.13 24.18 2.41
CA ASP A 290 2.69 23.77 3.74
C ASP A 290 1.96 22.42 3.66
N GLY A 291 2.34 21.49 4.54
CA GLY A 291 1.80 20.13 4.56
C GLY A 291 2.23 19.20 3.40
N CYS A 292 3.14 19.61 2.50
CA CYS A 292 3.48 18.81 1.31
C CYS A 292 4.01 17.40 1.64
N ALA A 293 4.70 17.22 2.78
CA ALA A 293 5.24 15.92 3.16
C ALA A 293 4.14 14.96 3.64
N LEU A 294 3.09 15.50 4.27
CA LEU A 294 1.97 14.68 4.75
C LEU A 294 1.23 13.99 3.60
N GLU A 295 1.12 14.70 2.48
CA GLU A 295 0.53 14.22 1.22
C GLU A 295 1.53 13.44 0.35
N GLY A 296 2.83 13.51 0.67
CA GLY A 296 3.87 12.80 -0.08
C GLY A 296 4.25 13.46 -1.40
N LEU A 297 4.04 14.78 -1.47
CA LEU A 297 4.44 15.63 -2.58
C LEU A 297 5.90 16.07 -2.46
N CYS A 298 6.46 16.07 -1.25
CA CYS A 298 7.84 16.45 -0.97
C CYS A 298 8.44 15.56 0.15
N ILE A 299 9.77 15.54 0.26
CA ILE A 299 10.46 15.12 1.48
C ILE A 299 10.55 16.34 2.39
N CYS A 300 10.23 16.19 3.69
CA CYS A 300 10.27 17.36 4.56
C CYS A 300 11.69 17.90 4.71
N SER A 301 11.84 19.23 4.69
CA SER A 301 13.09 19.94 4.95
C SER A 301 12.84 21.04 6.00
N GLU A 302 11.67 21.66 5.94
CA GLU A 302 11.15 22.64 6.89
C GLU A 302 9.98 22.05 7.71
N ASP A 303 9.78 22.55 8.93
CA ASP A 303 8.68 22.08 9.79
C ASP A 303 7.31 22.36 9.20
N ARG A 304 7.13 23.44 8.42
CA ARG A 304 5.87 23.79 7.75
C ARG A 304 5.39 22.69 6.78
N HIS A 305 6.27 21.84 6.27
CA HIS A 305 5.89 20.69 5.44
C HIS A 305 5.14 19.61 6.22
N CYS A 306 5.18 19.65 7.55
CA CYS A 306 4.65 18.62 8.45
C CYS A 306 3.44 19.05 9.29
N SER A 307 2.87 20.24 9.10
CA SER A 307 1.79 20.80 9.95
C SER A 307 2.21 21.02 11.42
N PRO A 308 3.12 21.99 11.69
CA PRO A 308 3.63 22.26 13.04
C PRO A 308 2.55 22.78 13.99
N SER A 309 1.48 23.40 13.47
CA SER A 309 0.30 23.78 14.25
C SER A 309 -0.45 22.59 14.87
N LYS A 310 -0.19 21.36 14.40
CA LYS A 310 -0.71 20.11 14.95
C LYS A 310 0.35 19.31 15.73
N GLY A 311 1.51 19.91 15.99
CA GLY A 311 2.61 19.31 16.76
C GLY A 311 3.50 18.35 15.96
N TYR A 312 3.44 18.36 14.63
CA TYR A 312 4.29 17.54 13.76
C TYR A 312 5.38 18.37 13.12
N PHE A 313 6.60 17.87 13.19
CA PHE A 313 7.81 18.59 12.79
C PHE A 313 8.66 17.70 11.89
N CYS A 314 9.51 18.33 11.08
CA CYS A 314 10.41 17.60 10.21
C CYS A 314 11.60 17.07 11.01
N LYS A 315 11.67 15.74 11.17
CA LYS A 315 12.69 15.05 11.98
C LYS A 315 13.45 14.02 11.14
N PRO A 316 14.68 13.64 11.53
CA PRO A 316 15.35 12.50 10.92
C PRO A 316 14.61 11.19 11.22
N GLY A 317 14.77 10.19 10.34
CA GLY A 317 14.33 8.81 10.59
C GLY A 317 15.01 8.20 11.82
N LEU A 318 14.39 7.17 12.41
CA LEU A 318 14.90 6.49 13.61
C LEU A 318 15.97 5.43 13.28
N VAL A 319 15.84 4.77 12.13
CA VAL A 319 16.76 3.71 11.65
C VAL A 319 17.49 4.12 10.38
N TYR A 320 16.80 4.79 9.46
CA TYR A 320 17.41 5.44 8.30
C TYR A 320 17.52 6.94 8.58
N SER A 321 18.63 7.37 9.19
CA SER A 321 18.79 8.73 9.70
C SER A 321 18.81 9.81 8.60
N GLU A 322 19.08 9.44 7.35
CA GLU A 322 18.97 10.31 6.19
C GLU A 322 17.52 10.52 5.72
N ALA A 323 16.57 9.69 6.16
CA ALA A 323 15.15 9.96 5.94
C ALA A 323 14.73 11.23 6.68
N ARG A 324 13.78 11.96 6.11
CA ARG A 324 13.15 13.12 6.75
C ARG A 324 11.65 12.89 6.83
N VAL A 325 11.13 12.86 8.04
CA VAL A 325 9.79 12.38 8.35
C VAL A 325 9.04 13.35 9.25
N CYS A 326 7.73 13.40 9.09
CA CYS A 326 6.83 14.20 9.90
C CYS A 326 6.49 13.43 11.18
N ARG A 327 7.19 13.77 12.26
CA ARG A 327 7.03 13.12 13.57
C ARG A 327 6.35 14.07 14.54
N TYR A 328 5.39 13.54 15.30
CA TYR A 328 4.81 14.25 16.42
C TYR A 328 5.88 14.48 17.50
N SER A 329 6.06 15.73 17.90
CA SER A 329 6.85 16.10 19.07
C SER A 329 5.94 16.88 19.99
N PRO A 330 5.68 16.44 21.23
CA PRO A 330 4.99 17.28 22.18
C PRO A 330 5.79 18.58 22.31
N SER A 331 5.10 19.71 22.29
CA SER A 331 5.67 20.96 22.77
C SER A 331 6.21 20.66 24.17
N SER A 332 7.48 20.92 24.44
CA SER A 332 7.96 20.97 25.80
C SER A 332 7.12 22.05 26.50
N SER A 333 6.13 21.62 27.27
CA SER A 333 5.48 22.47 28.25
C SER A 333 6.63 23.03 29.08
N ASN A 334 6.89 24.33 28.98
CA ASN A 334 7.74 25.00 29.95
C ASN A 334 7.10 24.74 31.31
N LEU A 335 7.71 23.83 32.08
CA LEU A 335 7.45 23.65 33.50
C LEU A 335 7.98 24.86 34.26
#